data_AF-A0A7X2PAA5-F1
#
_entry.id   AF-A0A7X2PAA5-F1
#
_cell.length_a   1.000
_cell.length_b   1.000
_cell.length_c   1.000
_cell.angle_alpha   90.00
_cell.angle_beta   90.00
_cell.angle_gamma   90.00
#
_symmetry.space_group_name_H-M   'P 1'
#
loop_
_entity.id
_entity.type
_entity.pdbx_description
1 polymer ?
#
loop_
_entity_poly.entity_id
_entity_poly.type
_entity_poly.pdbx_seq_one_letter_code
_entity_poly.pdbx_strand_id
1 'polypeptide(L)'
;MELSAGSKIYQIETGVPESYKWNPSGRRLAVMYRLFSALLVPVAWVFLLFFLEWNVIRIGSLTIGGIFWTGVALVVLFYSVLIFLNHLFVGISRRLNPEERHDYILYCFHHGGRRSARLRTQSLLFMAQLDIRMHRPERAGEALEEIPTDKLSVEQMKLYTLLKLAGEVLSEEGTTEGTPGGESETERTVRGEGEKQSGASAEDWYIRYSGFSDKTGKFPENAAVESWMKPKAMENKQAQDEIIAAVSGISIEPEPHPFFNLFFGMMLAHSIFFPAVQSFTASGWQLRPKYSLFAGGLAGLFVLILGIGILYLLLKKRRRAGTQERGADKVRLIIVGIAWVLLVLSLSAMVFLGSWAGTSDQERVLTDAVPDPLTGIKYVYLAEEEDYGGTRYYRSPDFIFMEEWSEAIYYDTEADLSEAVGEGPNTASAVSGNSAESEVPDQETGSSSLSVFAGDSTGSGYDGGAGSDDSFFAQNAMQAVYEYLKSKGEFQNLSISYSANAKGDLYARIGSGSDAQGAEERSYELRLYDNGEKESDSGTCREIVLEKVYLAGDGETELMDFYLVNRETLEVTDEQKTEW
;
A
#
# COMPACT_ATOMS: atom_id res chain seq x y z
N MET A 1 -30.43 -48.19 -19.56
CA MET A 1 -31.35 -47.45 -20.43
C MET A 1 -32.16 -46.49 -19.57
N GLU A 2 -31.66 -45.27 -19.41
CA GLU A 2 -32.38 -44.02 -19.10
C GLU A 2 -31.32 -42.90 -19.22
N LEU A 3 -30.83 -42.73 -20.44
CA LEU A 3 -29.95 -41.64 -20.88
C LEU A 3 -30.63 -41.10 -22.14
N SER A 4 -31.74 -40.39 -21.96
CA SER A 4 -32.51 -39.85 -23.09
C SER A 4 -33.45 -38.76 -22.59
N ALA A 5 -32.96 -37.52 -22.61
CA ALA A 5 -33.68 -36.25 -22.77
C ALA A 5 -32.80 -35.12 -22.22
N GLY A 6 -32.30 -34.27 -23.11
CA GLY A 6 -31.32 -33.21 -22.88
C GLY A 6 -31.63 -32.33 -21.67
N SER A 7 -30.90 -32.55 -20.58
CA SER A 7 -30.86 -31.60 -19.49
C SER A 7 -29.88 -30.50 -19.91
N LYS A 8 -30.39 -29.33 -20.27
CA LYS A 8 -29.62 -28.19 -20.79
C LYS A 8 -28.72 -27.57 -19.70
N ILE A 9 -27.66 -28.27 -19.33
CA ILE A 9 -26.74 -27.88 -18.24
C ILE A 9 -25.91 -26.64 -18.61
N TYR A 10 -25.75 -26.36 -19.90
CA TYR A 10 -24.97 -25.23 -20.43
C TYR A 10 -25.79 -23.94 -20.57
N GLN A 11 -27.11 -24.00 -20.36
CA GLN A 11 -27.97 -22.82 -20.35
C GLN A 11 -27.87 -22.08 -19.02
N ILE A 12 -27.31 -20.86 -19.06
CA ILE A 12 -27.04 -20.07 -17.85
C ILE A 12 -28.32 -19.52 -17.19
N GLU A 13 -29.43 -19.47 -17.94
CA GLU A 13 -30.72 -18.94 -17.49
C GLU A 13 -31.52 -19.98 -16.70
N THR A 14 -31.49 -21.23 -17.14
CA THR A 14 -32.25 -22.33 -16.51
C THR A 14 -31.57 -22.91 -15.27
N GLY A 15 -30.28 -22.62 -15.07
CA GLY A 15 -29.49 -23.22 -14.00
C GLY A 15 -29.19 -24.71 -14.25
N VAL A 16 -28.39 -25.31 -13.38
CA VAL A 16 -28.12 -26.76 -13.45
C VAL A 16 -29.33 -27.51 -12.89
N PRO A 17 -29.90 -28.49 -13.62
CA PRO A 17 -31.00 -29.31 -13.14
C PRO A 17 -30.66 -30.03 -11.82
N GLU A 18 -31.64 -30.18 -10.93
CA GLU A 18 -31.45 -30.89 -9.64
C GLU A 18 -31.04 -32.36 -9.80
N SER A 19 -31.36 -32.96 -10.96
CA SER A 19 -30.96 -34.32 -11.32
C SER A 19 -29.46 -34.47 -11.65
N TYR A 20 -28.71 -33.37 -11.79
CA TYR A 20 -27.30 -33.42 -12.12
C TYR A 20 -26.45 -33.85 -10.91
N LYS A 21 -25.73 -34.96 -11.08
CA LYS A 21 -24.86 -35.53 -10.04
C LYS A 21 -23.46 -34.92 -10.11
N TRP A 22 -23.21 -33.96 -9.22
CA TRP A 22 -21.89 -33.36 -9.03
C TRP A 22 -20.88 -34.36 -8.48
N ASN A 23 -19.68 -34.38 -9.05
CA ASN A 23 -18.51 -34.97 -8.45
C ASN A 23 -18.08 -34.15 -7.22
N PRO A 24 -17.95 -34.78 -6.03
CA PRO A 24 -17.68 -34.05 -4.79
C PRO A 24 -16.35 -33.30 -4.81
N SER A 25 -15.31 -33.76 -5.49
CA SER A 25 -13.99 -33.08 -5.51
C SER A 25 -14.05 -31.78 -6.32
N GLY A 26 -14.58 -31.82 -7.54
CA GLY A 26 -14.75 -30.67 -8.42
C GLY A 26 -15.62 -29.58 -7.80
N ARG A 27 -16.76 -29.98 -7.22
CA ARG A 27 -17.67 -29.06 -6.52
C ARG A 27 -17.02 -28.44 -5.27
N ARG A 28 -16.33 -29.23 -4.44
CA ARG A 28 -15.64 -28.70 -3.26
C ARG A 28 -14.59 -27.66 -3.64
N LEU A 29 -13.79 -27.92 -4.67
CA LEU A 29 -12.78 -26.98 -5.14
C LEU A 29 -13.40 -25.66 -5.61
N ALA A 30 -14.49 -25.72 -6.36
CA ALA A 30 -15.18 -24.54 -6.87
C ALA A 30 -15.84 -23.71 -5.75
N VAL A 31 -16.43 -24.39 -4.75
CA VAL A 31 -16.98 -23.75 -3.55
C VAL A 31 -15.86 -23.08 -2.75
N MET A 32 -14.72 -23.74 -2.56
CA MET A 32 -13.56 -23.17 -1.86
C MET A 32 -13.06 -21.90 -2.56
N TYR A 33 -12.86 -21.93 -3.87
CA TYR A 33 -12.49 -20.74 -4.64
C TYR A 33 -13.47 -19.57 -4.42
N ARG A 34 -14.77 -19.85 -4.45
CA ARG A 34 -15.81 -18.84 -4.21
C ARG A 34 -15.78 -18.31 -2.78
N LEU A 35 -15.58 -19.17 -1.79
CA LEU A 35 -15.46 -18.77 -0.39
C LEU A 35 -14.24 -17.87 -0.18
N PHE A 36 -13.06 -18.25 -0.68
CA PHE A 36 -11.85 -17.44 -0.56
C PHE A 36 -11.99 -16.09 -1.27
N SER A 37 -12.50 -16.08 -2.51
CA SER A 37 -12.72 -14.82 -3.25
C SER A 37 -13.77 -13.91 -2.61
N ALA A 38 -14.82 -14.49 -2.00
CA ALA A 38 -15.84 -13.73 -1.27
C ALA A 38 -15.34 -13.20 0.08
N LEU A 39 -14.49 -13.95 0.79
CA LEU A 39 -13.90 -13.56 2.07
C LEU A 39 -12.82 -12.49 1.92
N LEU A 40 -12.16 -12.42 0.76
CA LEU A 40 -11.13 -11.42 0.50
C LEU A 40 -11.66 -9.97 0.58
N VAL A 41 -12.91 -9.72 0.15
CA VAL A 41 -13.54 -8.39 0.14
C VAL A 41 -13.75 -7.84 1.55
N PRO A 42 -14.47 -8.53 2.47
CA PRO A 42 -14.66 -8.04 3.83
C PRO A 42 -13.33 -7.95 4.57
N VAL A 43 -12.37 -8.87 4.35
CA VAL A 43 -11.04 -8.76 4.96
C VAL A 43 -10.32 -7.49 4.52
N ALA A 44 -10.38 -7.13 3.23
CA ALA A 44 -9.81 -5.88 2.74
C ALA A 44 -10.49 -4.65 3.39
N TRP A 45 -11.82 -4.65 3.51
CA TRP A 45 -12.54 -3.57 4.17
C TRP A 45 -12.21 -3.45 5.67
N VAL A 46 -12.14 -4.57 6.39
CA VAL A 46 -11.73 -4.58 7.79
C VAL A 46 -10.31 -4.07 7.95
N PHE A 47 -9.40 -4.47 7.07
CA PHE A 47 -8.04 -3.96 7.05
C PHE A 47 -8.00 -2.45 6.82
N LEU A 48 -8.78 -1.93 5.86
CA LEU A 48 -8.87 -0.50 5.59
C LEU A 48 -9.39 0.26 6.82
N LEU A 49 -10.45 -0.22 7.45
CA LEU A 49 -11.02 0.40 8.64
C LEU A 49 -10.02 0.41 9.80
N PHE A 50 -9.37 -0.71 10.07
CA PHE A 50 -8.35 -0.80 11.11
C PHE A 50 -7.15 0.08 10.81
N PHE A 51 -6.72 0.15 9.54
CA PHE A 51 -5.65 1.04 9.12
C PHE A 51 -6.02 2.51 9.31
N LEU A 52 -7.24 2.92 8.92
CA LEU A 52 -7.70 4.29 9.12
C LEU A 52 -7.82 4.64 10.60
N GLU A 53 -8.44 3.76 11.40
CA GLU A 53 -8.55 3.94 12.85
C GLU A 53 -7.17 4.02 13.52
N TRP A 54 -6.22 3.17 13.12
CA TRP A 54 -4.83 3.22 13.57
C TRP A 54 -4.19 4.58 13.31
N ASN A 55 -4.34 5.12 12.09
CA ASN A 55 -3.77 6.42 11.74
C ASN A 55 -4.47 7.58 12.46
N VAL A 56 -5.79 7.52 12.67
CA VAL A 56 -6.52 8.55 13.44
C VAL A 56 -6.05 8.61 14.88
N ILE A 57 -5.95 7.47 15.56
CA ILE A 57 -5.55 7.40 16.97
C ILE A 57 -4.11 7.89 17.16
N ARG A 58 -3.22 7.57 16.21
CA ARG A 58 -1.78 7.83 16.33
C ARG A 58 -1.37 9.23 15.88
N ILE A 59 -1.89 9.68 14.74
CA ILE A 59 -1.42 10.88 14.02
C ILE A 59 -2.40 12.06 14.23
N GLY A 60 -3.64 11.78 14.63
CA GLY A 60 -4.67 12.81 14.83
C GLY A 60 -5.08 13.55 13.54
N SER A 61 -4.52 13.17 12.39
CA SER A 61 -4.75 13.83 11.12
C SER A 61 -4.99 12.84 9.99
N LEU A 62 -5.98 13.14 9.16
CA LEU A 62 -6.29 12.40 7.95
C LEU A 62 -6.45 13.38 6.80
N THR A 63 -5.61 13.29 5.78
CA THR A 63 -5.86 14.01 4.53
C THR A 63 -6.81 13.20 3.66
N ILE A 64 -7.82 13.87 3.09
CA ILE A 64 -8.78 13.24 2.17
C ILE A 64 -8.05 12.56 1.00
N GLY A 65 -6.97 13.19 0.52
CA GLY A 65 -6.10 12.64 -0.52
C GLY A 65 -5.45 11.31 -0.11
N GLY A 66 -4.86 11.24 1.09
CA GLY A 66 -4.21 10.02 1.56
C GLY A 66 -5.18 8.86 1.77
N ILE A 67 -6.38 9.12 2.30
CA ILE A 67 -7.44 8.10 2.42
C ILE A 67 -7.82 7.55 1.05
N PHE A 68 -8.04 8.45 0.08
CA PHE A 68 -8.43 8.04 -1.26
C PHE A 68 -7.36 7.14 -1.90
N TRP A 69 -6.10 7.56 -1.88
CA TRP A 69 -5.01 6.82 -2.52
C TRP A 69 -4.65 5.51 -1.81
N THR A 70 -4.74 5.45 -0.48
CA THR A 70 -4.61 4.19 0.27
C THR A 70 -5.72 3.21 -0.09
N GLY A 71 -6.97 3.69 -0.23
CA GLY A 71 -8.08 2.88 -0.74
C GLY A 71 -7.83 2.35 -2.16
N VAL A 72 -7.32 3.19 -3.06
CA VAL A 72 -6.94 2.78 -4.43
C VAL A 72 -5.84 1.72 -4.41
N ALA A 73 -4.78 1.91 -3.61
CA ALA A 73 -3.70 0.94 -3.47
C ALA A 73 -4.20 -0.43 -2.97
N LEU A 74 -5.11 -0.42 -1.99
CA LEU A 74 -5.72 -1.63 -1.47
C LEU A 74 -6.58 -2.35 -2.52
N VAL A 75 -7.35 -1.61 -3.31
CA VAL A 75 -8.15 -2.18 -4.41
C VAL A 75 -7.23 -2.84 -5.45
N VAL A 76 -6.12 -2.19 -5.81
CA VAL A 76 -5.13 -2.76 -6.73
C VAL A 76 -4.54 -4.06 -6.18
N LEU A 77 -4.11 -4.06 -4.92
CA LEU A 77 -3.57 -5.24 -4.25
C LEU A 77 -4.60 -6.36 -4.20
N PHE A 78 -5.84 -6.04 -3.85
CA PHE A 78 -6.97 -6.98 -3.82
C PHE A 78 -7.20 -7.65 -5.18
N TYR A 79 -7.28 -6.87 -6.27
CA TYR A 79 -7.46 -7.43 -7.61
C TYR A 79 -6.26 -8.30 -8.03
N SER A 80 -5.04 -7.94 -7.64
CA SER A 80 -3.86 -8.77 -7.92
C SER A 80 -3.91 -10.13 -7.22
N VAL A 81 -4.36 -10.16 -5.96
CA VAL A 81 -4.56 -11.39 -5.19
C VAL A 81 -5.69 -12.23 -5.79
N LEU A 82 -6.79 -11.62 -6.25
CA LEU A 82 -7.87 -12.34 -6.94
C LEU A 82 -7.38 -13.02 -8.23
N ILE A 83 -6.60 -12.31 -9.05
CA ILE A 83 -6.04 -12.88 -10.28
C ILE A 83 -5.11 -14.05 -9.94
N PHE A 84 -4.26 -13.89 -8.93
CA PHE A 84 -3.38 -14.95 -8.44
C PHE A 84 -4.17 -16.17 -7.94
N LEU A 85 -5.19 -15.95 -7.13
CA LEU A 85 -6.06 -17.00 -6.61
C LEU A 85 -6.75 -17.75 -7.75
N ASN A 86 -7.28 -17.04 -8.74
CA ASN A 86 -7.86 -17.66 -9.92
C ASN A 86 -6.86 -18.55 -10.65
N HIS A 87 -5.63 -18.09 -10.89
CA HIS A 87 -4.59 -18.93 -11.50
C HIS A 87 -4.20 -20.14 -10.63
N LEU A 88 -4.14 -19.99 -9.30
CA LEU A 88 -3.83 -21.09 -8.38
C LEU A 88 -4.91 -22.18 -8.47
N PHE A 89 -6.19 -21.82 -8.39
CA PHE A 89 -7.29 -22.76 -8.47
C PHE A 89 -7.43 -23.38 -9.87
N VAL A 90 -7.19 -22.62 -10.94
CA VAL A 90 -7.08 -23.17 -12.30
C VAL A 90 -5.92 -24.15 -12.40
N GLY A 91 -4.75 -23.83 -11.83
CA GLY A 91 -3.59 -24.72 -11.78
C GLY A 91 -3.87 -26.03 -11.04
N ILE A 92 -4.58 -25.98 -9.91
CA ILE A 92 -5.05 -27.16 -9.18
C ILE A 92 -6.06 -27.95 -10.02
N SER A 93 -7.01 -27.27 -10.66
CA SER A 93 -8.04 -27.90 -11.50
C SER A 93 -7.47 -28.69 -12.68
N ARG A 94 -6.30 -28.28 -13.20
CA ARG A 94 -5.61 -29.01 -14.29
C ARG A 94 -5.02 -30.34 -13.89
N ARG A 95 -4.78 -30.55 -12.60
CA ARG A 95 -4.29 -31.82 -12.05
C ARG A 95 -5.43 -32.79 -11.72
N LEU A 96 -6.68 -32.33 -11.76
CA LEU A 96 -7.86 -33.16 -11.53
C LEU A 96 -8.19 -34.01 -12.75
N ASN A 97 -8.98 -35.06 -12.51
CA ASN A 97 -9.56 -35.86 -13.57
C ASN A 97 -10.45 -34.99 -14.50
N PRO A 98 -10.59 -35.35 -15.80
CA PRO A 98 -11.38 -34.57 -16.75
C PRO A 98 -12.82 -34.28 -16.31
N GLU A 99 -13.50 -35.26 -15.70
CA GLU A 99 -14.86 -35.11 -15.15
C GLU A 99 -14.89 -34.10 -13.98
N GLU A 100 -13.95 -34.22 -13.04
CA GLU A 100 -13.86 -33.32 -11.88
C GLU A 100 -13.56 -31.88 -12.30
N ARG A 101 -12.74 -31.72 -13.33
CA ARG A 101 -12.42 -30.43 -13.92
C ARG A 101 -13.62 -29.84 -14.66
N HIS A 102 -14.40 -30.67 -15.36
CA HIS A 102 -15.63 -30.23 -16.03
C HIS A 102 -16.62 -29.64 -15.02
N ASP A 103 -16.90 -30.38 -13.93
CA ASP A 103 -17.77 -29.94 -12.85
C ASP A 103 -17.28 -28.65 -12.18
N TYR A 104 -15.96 -28.52 -11.95
CA TYR A 104 -15.39 -27.28 -11.43
C TYR A 104 -15.70 -26.08 -12.35
N ILE A 105 -15.48 -26.23 -13.67
CA ILE A 105 -15.73 -25.16 -14.64
C ILE A 105 -17.24 -24.90 -14.75
N LEU A 106 -18.08 -25.93 -14.70
CA LEU A 106 -19.54 -25.82 -14.75
C LEU A 106 -20.10 -25.04 -13.56
N TYR A 107 -19.59 -25.32 -12.35
CA TYR A 107 -19.98 -24.57 -11.17
C TYR A 107 -19.59 -23.09 -11.28
N CYS A 108 -18.35 -22.81 -11.72
CA CYS A 108 -17.85 -21.46 -11.94
C CYS A 108 -18.62 -20.72 -13.05
N PHE A 109 -19.05 -21.42 -14.10
CA PHE A 109 -19.86 -20.88 -15.19
C PHE A 109 -21.22 -20.37 -14.70
N HIS A 110 -21.94 -21.16 -13.91
CA HIS A 110 -23.26 -20.75 -13.39
C HIS A 110 -23.17 -19.61 -12.37
N HIS A 111 -22.12 -19.57 -11.54
CA HIS A 111 -21.98 -18.57 -10.49
C HIS A 111 -21.23 -17.29 -10.91
N GLY A 112 -20.36 -17.36 -11.93
CA GLY A 112 -19.53 -16.24 -12.39
C GLY A 112 -19.77 -15.83 -13.85
N GLY A 113 -20.26 -16.74 -14.71
CA GLY A 113 -20.43 -16.52 -16.15
C GLY A 113 -21.45 -15.44 -16.52
N ARG A 114 -22.40 -15.12 -15.63
CA ARG A 114 -23.38 -14.03 -15.87
C ARG A 114 -22.73 -12.65 -15.94
N ARG A 115 -21.56 -12.47 -15.32
CA ARG A 115 -20.91 -11.15 -15.22
C ARG A 115 -20.12 -10.77 -16.47
N SER A 116 -19.67 -11.72 -17.27
CA SER A 116 -18.85 -11.42 -18.45
C SER A 116 -19.05 -12.40 -19.60
N ALA A 117 -19.40 -11.86 -20.77
CA ALA A 117 -19.60 -12.65 -21.99
C ALA A 117 -18.34 -13.40 -22.42
N ARG A 118 -17.15 -12.79 -22.24
CA ARG A 118 -15.87 -13.42 -22.57
C ARG A 118 -15.61 -14.68 -21.75
N LEU A 119 -15.79 -14.62 -20.43
CA LEU A 119 -15.56 -15.76 -19.55
C LEU A 119 -16.58 -16.86 -19.85
N ARG A 120 -17.83 -16.50 -20.15
CA ARG A 120 -18.88 -17.44 -20.57
C ARG A 120 -18.46 -18.25 -21.80
N THR A 121 -18.06 -17.56 -22.88
CA THR A 121 -17.60 -18.21 -24.11
C THR A 121 -16.38 -19.09 -23.88
N GLN A 122 -15.41 -18.62 -23.08
CA GLN A 122 -14.21 -19.40 -22.77
C GLN A 122 -14.52 -20.66 -21.96
N SER A 123 -15.38 -20.55 -20.94
CA SER A 123 -15.82 -21.69 -20.14
C SER A 123 -16.54 -22.73 -21.00
N LEU A 124 -17.40 -22.32 -21.93
CA LEU A 124 -18.10 -23.24 -22.85
C LEU A 124 -17.14 -23.94 -23.81
N LEU A 125 -16.16 -23.23 -24.38
CA LEU A 125 -15.13 -23.85 -25.23
C LEU A 125 -14.31 -24.89 -24.45
N PHE A 126 -13.94 -24.60 -23.20
CA PHE A 126 -13.23 -25.56 -22.35
C PHE A 126 -14.10 -26.75 -21.94
N MET A 127 -15.39 -26.55 -21.68
CA MET A 127 -16.34 -27.65 -21.41
C MET A 127 -16.46 -28.56 -22.63
N ALA A 128 -16.63 -28.00 -23.83
CA ALA A 128 -16.70 -28.77 -25.07
C ALA A 128 -15.42 -29.58 -25.32
N GLN A 129 -14.23 -29.00 -25.08
CA GLN A 129 -12.97 -29.74 -25.12
C GLN A 129 -12.92 -30.91 -24.12
N LEU A 130 -13.40 -30.70 -22.90
CA LEU A 130 -13.44 -31.76 -21.88
C LEU A 130 -14.48 -32.84 -22.22
N ASP A 131 -15.63 -32.47 -22.76
CA ASP A 131 -16.67 -33.41 -23.19
C ASP A 131 -16.20 -34.32 -24.33
N ILE A 132 -15.49 -33.77 -25.32
CA ILE A 132 -14.83 -34.55 -26.37
C ILE A 132 -13.79 -35.50 -25.76
N ARG A 133 -12.99 -35.02 -24.81
CA ARG A 133 -12.01 -35.86 -24.10
C ARG A 133 -12.64 -36.99 -23.28
N MET A 134 -13.88 -36.83 -22.86
CA MET A 134 -14.64 -37.84 -22.13
C MET A 134 -15.46 -38.76 -23.06
N HIS A 135 -15.24 -38.72 -24.38
CA HIS A 135 -16.00 -39.44 -25.40
C HIS A 135 -17.52 -39.15 -25.34
N ARG A 136 -17.90 -37.89 -25.10
CA ARG A 136 -19.31 -37.43 -25.07
C ARG A 136 -19.52 -36.31 -26.11
N PRO A 137 -19.42 -36.59 -27.41
CA PRO A 137 -19.46 -35.57 -28.46
C PRO A 137 -20.81 -34.84 -28.54
N GLU A 138 -21.92 -35.52 -28.25
CA GLU A 138 -23.27 -34.91 -28.21
C GLU A 138 -23.33 -33.73 -27.22
N ARG A 139 -22.76 -33.89 -26.02
CA ARG A 139 -22.72 -32.82 -25.00
C ARG A 139 -21.82 -31.66 -25.40
N ALA A 140 -20.72 -31.96 -26.09
CA ALA A 140 -19.87 -30.92 -26.65
C ALA A 140 -20.64 -30.10 -27.70
N GLY A 141 -21.48 -30.76 -28.51
CA GLY A 141 -22.40 -30.13 -29.44
C GLY A 141 -23.32 -29.10 -28.77
N GLU A 142 -24.00 -29.51 -27.69
CA GLU A 142 -24.87 -28.65 -26.89
C GLU A 142 -24.13 -27.43 -26.31
N ALA A 143 -22.94 -27.64 -25.73
CA ALA A 143 -22.13 -26.55 -25.16
C ALA A 143 -21.71 -25.52 -26.21
N LEU A 144 -21.44 -25.97 -27.44
CA LEU A 144 -21.02 -25.12 -28.55
C LEU A 144 -22.20 -24.33 -29.15
N GLU A 145 -23.42 -24.85 -29.13
CA GLU A 145 -24.61 -24.13 -29.64
C GLU A 145 -24.99 -22.90 -28.81
N GLU A 146 -24.71 -22.94 -27.51
CA GLU A 146 -24.93 -21.81 -26.60
C GLU A 146 -23.91 -20.66 -26.80
N ILE A 147 -22.90 -20.86 -27.65
CA ILE A 147 -21.85 -19.86 -27.89
C ILE A 147 -22.31 -18.85 -28.95
N PRO A 148 -22.39 -17.54 -28.61
CA PRO A 148 -22.71 -16.52 -29.59
C PRO A 148 -21.48 -16.26 -30.49
N THR A 149 -21.58 -16.62 -31.77
CA THR A 149 -20.47 -16.58 -32.75
C THR A 149 -20.00 -15.17 -33.12
N ASP A 150 -20.79 -14.14 -32.82
CA ASP A 150 -20.50 -12.73 -33.08
C ASP A 150 -19.37 -12.15 -32.19
N LYS A 151 -19.09 -12.80 -31.06
CA LYS A 151 -18.16 -12.28 -30.02
C LYS A 151 -16.84 -13.04 -29.91
N LEU A 152 -16.57 -14.00 -30.79
CA LEU A 152 -15.36 -14.82 -30.72
C LEU A 152 -14.17 -14.15 -31.40
N SER A 153 -12.99 -14.27 -30.79
CA SER A 153 -11.73 -13.92 -31.45
C SER A 153 -11.45 -14.89 -32.61
N VAL A 154 -10.58 -14.52 -33.55
CA VAL A 154 -10.21 -15.37 -34.69
C VAL A 154 -9.66 -16.73 -34.23
N GLU A 155 -8.86 -16.76 -33.16
CA GLU A 155 -8.32 -18.00 -32.57
C GLU A 155 -9.42 -18.83 -31.89
N GLN A 156 -10.37 -18.18 -31.20
CA GLN A 156 -11.51 -18.85 -30.60
C GLN A 156 -12.46 -19.41 -31.65
N MET A 157 -12.67 -18.71 -32.77
CA MET A 157 -13.44 -19.20 -33.91
C MET A 157 -12.78 -20.42 -34.54
N LYS A 158 -11.44 -20.41 -34.68
CA LYS A 158 -10.70 -21.57 -35.21
C LYS A 158 -10.81 -22.79 -34.29
N LEU A 159 -10.77 -22.59 -32.96
CA LEU A 159 -11.03 -23.69 -32.01
C LEU A 159 -12.48 -24.16 -32.09
N TYR A 160 -13.45 -23.24 -32.14
CA TYR A 160 -14.87 -23.55 -32.24
C TYR A 160 -15.17 -24.44 -33.45
N THR A 161 -14.65 -24.10 -34.63
CA THR A 161 -14.85 -24.91 -35.84
C THR A 161 -14.16 -26.27 -35.76
N LEU A 162 -12.97 -26.34 -35.16
CA LEU A 162 -12.27 -27.60 -34.91
C LEU A 162 -13.05 -28.51 -33.95
N LEU A 163 -13.65 -27.95 -32.90
CA LEU A 163 -14.46 -28.71 -31.94
C LEU A 163 -15.76 -29.22 -32.56
N LYS A 164 -16.44 -28.41 -33.38
CA LYS A 164 -17.61 -28.86 -34.14
C LYS A 164 -17.25 -29.98 -35.11
N LEU A 165 -16.15 -29.85 -35.86
CA LEU A 165 -15.65 -30.90 -36.74
C LEU A 165 -15.36 -32.22 -35.98
N ALA A 166 -14.61 -32.14 -34.88
CA ALA A 166 -14.29 -33.31 -34.07
C ALA A 166 -15.54 -33.96 -33.47
N GLY A 167 -16.52 -33.15 -33.05
CA GLY A 167 -17.81 -33.64 -32.55
C GLY A 167 -18.58 -34.46 -33.60
N GLU A 168 -18.69 -33.96 -34.84
CA GLU A 168 -19.38 -34.68 -35.92
C GLU A 168 -18.66 -35.99 -36.28
N VAL A 169 -17.34 -35.96 -36.48
CA VAL A 169 -16.54 -37.14 -36.84
C VAL A 169 -16.63 -38.23 -35.77
N LEU A 170 -16.67 -37.86 -34.49
CA LEU A 170 -16.79 -38.81 -33.38
C LEU A 170 -18.24 -39.28 -33.13
N SER A 171 -19.25 -38.62 -33.69
CA SER A 171 -20.67 -38.99 -33.50
C SER A 171 -21.16 -40.01 -34.53
N GLU A 172 -20.58 -40.04 -35.73
CA GLU A 172 -20.98 -40.94 -36.84
C GLU A 172 -20.78 -42.45 -36.53
N GLU A 173 -19.91 -42.80 -35.58
CA GLU A 173 -19.65 -44.20 -35.18
C GLU A 173 -20.77 -44.81 -34.31
N GLY A 174 -21.53 -43.98 -33.57
CA GLY A 174 -22.58 -44.46 -32.66
C GLY A 174 -23.79 -45.11 -33.35
N THR A 175 -23.88 -45.01 -34.68
CA THR A 175 -25.01 -45.50 -35.48
C THR A 175 -24.80 -46.86 -36.16
N THR A 176 -23.63 -47.51 -36.03
CA THR A 176 -23.31 -48.72 -36.80
C THR A 176 -23.05 -49.99 -35.98
N GLU A 177 -23.39 -50.04 -34.70
CA GLU A 177 -23.44 -51.31 -33.94
C GLU A 177 -24.88 -51.76 -33.67
N GLY A 178 -25.47 -52.50 -34.61
CA GLY A 178 -26.77 -53.13 -34.41
C GLY A 178 -27.34 -53.91 -35.61
N THR A 179 -26.99 -55.20 -35.68
CA THR A 179 -27.65 -56.29 -36.45
C THR A 179 -27.02 -56.63 -37.82
N PRO A 180 -26.31 -57.78 -37.94
CA PRO A 180 -25.97 -58.37 -39.22
C PRO A 180 -27.09 -59.31 -39.68
N GLY A 181 -27.62 -59.10 -40.89
CA GLY A 181 -28.35 -60.14 -41.61
C GLY A 181 -29.54 -59.63 -42.44
N GLY A 182 -29.51 -59.95 -43.74
CA GLY A 182 -30.69 -59.98 -44.60
C GLY A 182 -30.49 -59.30 -45.95
N GLU A 183 -30.10 -60.08 -46.95
CA GLU A 183 -30.29 -59.75 -48.36
C GLU A 183 -31.79 -59.50 -48.64
N SER A 184 -32.11 -58.41 -49.34
CA SER A 184 -33.19 -58.37 -50.34
C SER A 184 -33.13 -57.08 -51.15
N GLU A 185 -32.90 -57.23 -52.46
CA GLU A 185 -33.20 -56.23 -53.49
C GLU A 185 -34.70 -55.90 -53.55
N THR A 186 -35.01 -54.77 -54.20
CA THR A 186 -36.32 -54.15 -54.50
C THR A 186 -36.91 -53.42 -53.29
N GLU A 187 -37.26 -52.13 -53.32
CA GLU A 187 -38.15 -51.46 -54.26
C GLU A 187 -38.06 -49.93 -54.09
N ARG A 188 -38.27 -49.19 -55.18
CA ARG A 188 -38.18 -47.74 -55.28
C ARG A 188 -39.55 -47.13 -54.92
N THR A 189 -39.71 -46.54 -53.73
CA THR A 189 -40.89 -45.68 -53.46
C THR A 189 -40.53 -44.43 -52.68
N VAL A 190 -40.73 -43.31 -53.37
CA VAL A 190 -40.80 -41.93 -52.89
C VAL A 190 -41.92 -41.77 -51.87
N ARG A 191 -41.62 -41.36 -50.64
CA ARG A 191 -42.43 -40.37 -49.86
C ARG A 191 -41.84 -40.10 -48.48
N GLY A 192 -41.69 -38.82 -48.14
CA GLY A 192 -41.61 -38.35 -46.76
C GLY A 192 -40.46 -37.40 -46.47
N GLU A 193 -40.48 -36.22 -47.09
CA GLU A 193 -39.73 -35.05 -46.60
C GLU A 193 -40.26 -34.70 -45.20
N GLY A 194 -39.55 -35.19 -44.17
CA GLY A 194 -39.53 -34.59 -42.85
C GLY A 194 -38.21 -33.84 -42.74
N GLU A 195 -38.29 -32.52 -42.61
CA GLU A 195 -37.15 -31.62 -42.42
C GLU A 195 -36.25 -32.11 -41.27
N LYS A 196 -35.21 -32.88 -41.58
CA LYS A 196 -33.99 -32.88 -40.78
C LYS A 196 -33.37 -31.50 -40.98
N GLN A 197 -33.33 -30.70 -39.92
CA GLN A 197 -32.56 -29.47 -39.87
C GLN A 197 -31.18 -29.75 -40.49
N SER A 198 -30.88 -29.01 -41.55
CA SER A 198 -29.63 -29.02 -42.30
C SER A 198 -28.46 -28.66 -41.38
N GLY A 199 -27.89 -29.68 -40.72
CA GLY A 199 -26.61 -29.58 -40.04
C GLY A 199 -25.50 -29.54 -41.09
N ALA A 200 -24.58 -28.59 -40.95
CA ALA A 200 -23.41 -28.49 -41.82
C ALA A 200 -22.57 -29.79 -41.69
N SER A 201 -22.22 -30.42 -42.82
CA SER A 201 -21.47 -31.68 -42.86
C SER A 201 -20.07 -31.50 -42.25
N ALA A 202 -19.41 -32.59 -41.83
CA ALA A 202 -18.01 -32.54 -41.37
C ALA A 202 -17.09 -31.81 -42.38
N GLU A 203 -17.35 -31.99 -43.68
CA GLU A 203 -16.66 -31.29 -44.76
C GLU A 203 -16.85 -29.76 -44.72
N ASP A 204 -18.05 -29.27 -44.38
CA ASP A 204 -18.34 -27.84 -44.26
C ASP A 204 -17.56 -27.21 -43.11
N TRP A 205 -17.42 -27.92 -41.98
CA TRP A 205 -16.63 -27.46 -40.84
C TRP A 205 -15.13 -27.47 -41.13
N TYR A 206 -14.64 -28.44 -41.91
CA TYR A 206 -13.26 -28.46 -42.39
C TYR A 206 -12.95 -27.26 -43.29
N ILE A 207 -13.83 -26.95 -44.24
CA ILE A 207 -13.69 -25.76 -45.11
C ILE A 207 -13.59 -24.50 -44.25
N ARG A 208 -14.47 -24.34 -43.26
CA ARG A 208 -14.45 -23.19 -42.34
C ARG A 208 -13.16 -23.15 -41.49
N TYR A 209 -12.68 -24.28 -41.00
CA TYR A 209 -11.42 -24.37 -40.25
C TYR A 209 -10.22 -23.93 -41.09
N SER A 210 -10.13 -24.41 -42.34
CA SER A 210 -9.05 -24.09 -43.26
C SER A 210 -8.99 -22.59 -43.63
N GLY A 211 -10.14 -21.91 -43.59
CA GLY A 211 -10.26 -20.48 -43.85
C GLY A 211 -9.63 -19.57 -42.77
N PHE A 212 -9.36 -20.10 -41.57
CA PHE A 212 -8.73 -19.32 -40.50
C PHE A 212 -7.21 -19.51 -40.45
N SER A 213 -6.46 -18.42 -40.60
CA SER A 213 -5.00 -18.43 -40.45
C SER A 213 -4.58 -18.68 -39.00
N ASP A 214 -3.68 -19.64 -38.75
CA ASP A 214 -3.02 -19.77 -37.43
C ASP A 214 -1.69 -19.01 -37.44
N LYS A 215 -1.59 -17.98 -36.61
CA LYS A 215 -0.34 -17.20 -36.42
C LYS A 215 0.49 -17.70 -35.24
N THR A 216 -0.06 -18.60 -34.43
CA THR A 216 0.51 -19.07 -33.17
C THR A 216 1.15 -20.46 -33.26
N GLY A 217 0.83 -21.23 -34.31
CA GLY A 217 1.31 -22.60 -34.51
C GLY A 217 0.79 -23.58 -33.45
N LYS A 218 -0.33 -23.24 -32.80
CA LYS A 218 -0.93 -24.04 -31.72
C LYS A 218 -1.99 -25.01 -32.23
N PHE A 219 -2.46 -24.85 -33.46
CA PHE A 219 -3.51 -25.66 -34.05
C PHE A 219 -2.93 -26.74 -34.99
N PRO A 220 -3.60 -27.89 -35.14
CA PRO A 220 -3.16 -28.94 -36.06
C PRO A 220 -3.07 -28.41 -37.51
N GLU A 221 -2.08 -28.88 -38.26
CA GLU A 221 -1.96 -28.56 -39.68
C GLU A 221 -3.19 -29.03 -40.47
N ASN A 222 -3.57 -28.28 -41.51
CA ASN A 222 -4.77 -28.59 -42.30
C ASN A 222 -4.74 -30.03 -42.86
N ALA A 223 -3.56 -30.52 -43.27
CA ALA A 223 -3.39 -31.89 -43.75
C ALA A 223 -3.65 -32.97 -42.68
N ALA A 224 -3.31 -32.68 -41.42
CA ALA A 224 -3.61 -33.57 -40.31
C ALA A 224 -5.13 -33.62 -40.04
N VAL A 225 -5.80 -32.47 -40.09
CA VAL A 225 -7.27 -32.40 -39.91
C VAL A 225 -8.01 -33.05 -41.07
N GLU A 226 -7.50 -32.95 -42.30
CA GLU A 226 -8.04 -33.66 -43.46
C GLU A 226 -7.99 -35.18 -43.31
N SER A 227 -6.95 -35.69 -42.64
CA SER A 227 -6.82 -37.13 -42.41
C SER A 227 -7.92 -37.69 -41.49
N TRP A 228 -8.51 -36.86 -40.62
CA TRP A 228 -9.59 -37.24 -39.72
C TRP A 228 -10.91 -37.53 -40.43
N MET A 229 -11.11 -36.96 -41.64
CA MET A 229 -12.32 -37.17 -42.44
C MET A 229 -12.27 -38.45 -43.30
N LYS A 230 -11.13 -39.15 -43.34
CA LYS A 230 -11.02 -40.38 -44.14
C LYS A 230 -11.73 -41.53 -43.42
N PRO A 231 -12.47 -42.42 -44.13
CA PRO A 231 -13.25 -43.51 -43.50
C PRO A 231 -12.43 -44.40 -42.55
N LYS A 232 -11.15 -44.64 -42.86
CA LYS A 232 -10.24 -45.42 -42.01
C LYS A 232 -9.89 -44.77 -40.66
N ALA A 233 -10.01 -43.45 -40.56
CA ALA A 233 -9.80 -42.72 -39.30
C ALA A 233 -11.07 -42.73 -38.42
N MET A 234 -12.25 -42.87 -39.03
CA MET A 234 -13.53 -42.96 -38.32
C MET A 234 -13.69 -44.30 -37.59
N GLU A 235 -13.21 -45.40 -38.18
CA GLU A 235 -13.36 -46.77 -37.61
C GLU A 235 -12.21 -47.19 -36.67
N ASN A 236 -11.10 -46.46 -36.62
CA ASN A 236 -9.95 -46.83 -35.81
C ASN A 236 -9.91 -46.03 -34.50
N LYS A 237 -10.11 -46.73 -33.38
CA LYS A 237 -10.00 -46.18 -32.02
C LYS A 237 -8.70 -45.40 -31.77
N GLN A 238 -7.58 -45.82 -32.37
CA GLN A 238 -6.30 -45.09 -32.24
C GLN A 238 -6.35 -43.71 -32.93
N ALA A 239 -6.99 -43.60 -34.09
CA ALA A 239 -7.12 -42.33 -34.80
C ALA A 239 -8.06 -41.37 -34.05
N GLN A 240 -9.09 -41.89 -33.38
CA GLN A 240 -9.95 -41.10 -32.49
C GLN A 240 -9.22 -40.59 -31.25
N ASP A 241 -8.41 -41.44 -30.62
CA ASP A 241 -7.57 -41.03 -29.49
C ASP A 241 -6.56 -39.94 -29.91
N GLU A 242 -6.06 -39.99 -31.15
CA GLU A 242 -5.23 -38.92 -31.73
C GLU A 242 -6.00 -37.61 -31.95
N ILE A 243 -7.23 -37.67 -32.45
CA ILE A 243 -8.12 -36.49 -32.58
C ILE A 243 -8.36 -35.86 -31.19
N ILE A 244 -8.69 -36.67 -30.20
CA ILE A 244 -8.94 -36.24 -28.83
C ILE A 244 -7.69 -35.63 -28.20
N ALA A 245 -6.52 -36.26 -28.40
CA ALA A 245 -5.24 -35.73 -27.93
C ALA A 245 -4.91 -34.38 -28.57
N ALA A 246 -5.13 -34.25 -29.88
CA ALA A 246 -4.90 -33.02 -30.62
C ALA A 246 -5.82 -31.88 -30.14
N VAL A 247 -7.12 -32.14 -29.97
CA VAL A 247 -8.09 -31.14 -29.53
C VAL A 247 -7.88 -30.73 -28.06
N SER A 248 -7.54 -31.68 -27.19
CA SER A 248 -7.34 -31.44 -25.75
C SER A 248 -6.01 -30.76 -25.40
N GLY A 249 -5.01 -30.82 -26.30
CA GLY A 249 -3.73 -30.13 -26.15
C GLY A 249 -3.77 -28.62 -26.47
N ILE A 250 -4.84 -28.12 -27.09
CA ILE A 250 -4.92 -26.73 -27.55
C ILE A 250 -5.33 -25.80 -26.41
N SER A 251 -4.40 -24.94 -25.98
CA SER A 251 -4.66 -23.83 -25.05
C SER A 251 -4.52 -22.48 -25.74
N ILE A 252 -5.63 -21.75 -25.88
CA ILE A 252 -5.67 -20.46 -26.59
C ILE A 252 -4.90 -19.38 -25.80
N GLU A 253 -5.02 -19.35 -24.47
CA GLU A 253 -4.42 -18.26 -23.69
C GLU A 253 -2.96 -18.54 -23.29
N PRO A 254 -2.03 -17.59 -23.55
CA PRO A 254 -0.71 -17.62 -22.93
C PRO A 254 -0.90 -17.27 -21.45
N GLU A 255 -0.65 -18.22 -20.56
CA GLU A 255 -0.71 -17.93 -19.14
C GLU A 255 0.59 -17.26 -18.69
N PRO A 256 0.57 -15.96 -18.31
CA PRO A 256 1.68 -15.45 -17.52
C PRO A 256 1.77 -16.29 -16.25
N HIS A 257 2.99 -16.55 -15.79
CA HIS A 257 3.19 -17.29 -14.54
C HIS A 257 2.41 -16.59 -13.42
N PRO A 258 1.64 -17.32 -12.57
CA PRO A 258 0.76 -16.73 -11.56
C PRO A 258 1.46 -15.68 -10.68
N PHE A 259 2.71 -15.95 -10.30
CA PHE A 259 3.51 -15.05 -9.47
C PHE A 259 3.82 -13.70 -10.12
N PHE A 260 3.91 -13.60 -11.45
CA PHE A 260 4.20 -12.32 -12.09
C PHE A 260 3.03 -11.34 -11.94
N ASN A 261 1.78 -11.81 -12.06
CA ASN A 261 0.61 -10.95 -11.89
C ASN A 261 0.50 -10.42 -10.46
N LEU A 262 0.78 -11.27 -9.47
CA LEU A 262 0.83 -10.85 -8.06
C LEU A 262 1.97 -9.87 -7.82
N PHE A 263 3.17 -10.18 -8.32
CA PHE A 263 4.35 -9.33 -8.17
C PHE A 263 4.15 -7.93 -8.75
N PHE A 264 3.71 -7.82 -10.00
CA PHE A 264 3.42 -6.53 -10.63
C PHE A 264 2.28 -5.78 -9.94
N GLY A 265 1.27 -6.51 -9.43
CA GLY A 265 0.19 -5.92 -8.63
C GLY A 265 0.68 -5.34 -7.30
N MET A 266 1.55 -6.05 -6.58
CA MET A 266 2.18 -5.56 -5.34
C MET A 266 3.07 -4.35 -5.61
N MET A 267 3.85 -4.36 -6.69
CA MET A 267 4.67 -3.21 -7.09
C MET A 267 3.80 -1.98 -7.32
N LEU A 268 2.72 -2.13 -8.10
CA LEU A 268 1.79 -1.03 -8.41
C LEU A 268 1.10 -0.53 -7.14
N ALA A 269 0.66 -1.43 -6.26
CA ALA A 269 0.03 -1.05 -4.99
C ALA A 269 0.99 -0.25 -4.10
N HIS A 270 2.25 -0.69 -3.96
CA HIS A 270 3.27 0.02 -3.17
C HIS A 270 3.59 1.40 -3.75
N SER A 271 3.73 1.52 -5.07
CA SER A 271 3.97 2.81 -5.74
C SER A 271 2.83 3.82 -5.54
N ILE A 272 1.59 3.37 -5.31
CA ILE A 272 0.45 4.24 -4.99
C ILE A 272 0.37 4.50 -3.48
N PHE A 273 0.67 3.49 -2.66
CA PHE A 273 0.57 3.55 -1.21
C PHE A 273 1.59 4.49 -0.58
N PHE A 274 2.85 4.47 -1.04
CA PHE A 274 3.90 5.30 -0.44
C PHE A 274 3.60 6.81 -0.51
N PRO A 275 3.25 7.40 -1.68
CA PRO A 275 2.83 8.80 -1.74
C PRO A 275 1.57 9.09 -0.92
N ALA A 276 0.67 8.11 -0.78
CA ALA A 276 -0.53 8.25 0.04
C ALA A 276 -0.17 8.39 1.53
N VAL A 277 0.78 7.56 2.00
CA VAL A 277 1.30 7.64 3.37
C VAL A 277 2.05 8.95 3.61
N GLN A 278 2.86 9.39 2.65
CA GLN A 278 3.53 10.69 2.72
C GLN A 278 2.53 11.85 2.80
N SER A 279 1.35 11.74 2.19
CA SER A 279 0.33 12.80 2.31
C SER A 279 -0.31 12.94 3.69
N PHE A 280 -0.02 12.03 4.64
CA PHE A 280 -0.47 12.16 6.03
C PHE A 280 0.47 13.03 6.89
N THR A 281 1.62 13.46 6.38
CA THR A 281 2.61 14.28 7.12
C THR A 281 2.28 15.78 7.18
N ALA A 282 1.04 16.18 6.86
CA ALA A 282 0.67 17.59 6.71
C ALA A 282 0.37 18.32 8.04
N SER A 283 0.56 17.65 9.18
CA SER A 283 0.03 18.03 10.51
C SER A 283 1.09 18.15 11.60
N GLY A 284 2.37 18.31 11.24
CA GLY A 284 3.50 18.30 12.18
C GLY A 284 4.17 16.92 12.36
N TRP A 285 3.57 15.89 11.76
CA TRP A 285 4.13 14.56 11.64
C TRP A 285 5.02 14.44 10.42
N GLN A 286 6.12 13.70 10.52
CA GLN A 286 7.04 13.40 9.42
C GLN A 286 7.22 11.88 9.29
N LEU A 287 7.67 11.43 8.12
CA LEU A 287 8.06 10.02 7.95
C LEU A 287 9.44 9.82 8.57
N ARG A 288 9.61 8.72 9.28
CA ARG A 288 10.91 8.34 9.83
C ARG A 288 11.94 8.22 8.70
N PRO A 289 13.13 8.82 8.80
CA PRO A 289 14.16 8.84 7.76
C PRO A 289 14.44 7.48 7.12
N LYS A 290 14.73 6.48 7.96
CA LYS A 290 15.02 5.11 7.51
C LYS A 290 13.85 4.51 6.72
N TYR A 291 12.62 4.67 7.21
CA TYR A 291 11.43 4.17 6.51
C TYR A 291 11.25 4.89 5.17
N SER A 292 11.34 6.22 5.15
CA SER A 292 11.23 7.04 3.95
C SER A 292 12.22 6.59 2.88
N LEU A 293 13.49 6.42 3.24
CA LEU A 293 14.56 5.98 2.34
C LEU A 293 14.25 4.61 1.70
N PHE A 294 13.95 3.60 2.52
CA PHE A 294 13.71 2.24 2.01
C PHE A 294 12.41 2.15 1.22
N ALA A 295 11.30 2.65 1.77
CA ALA A 295 9.98 2.53 1.15
C ALA A 295 9.88 3.40 -0.12
N GLY A 296 10.43 4.60 -0.08
CA GLY A 296 10.46 5.53 -1.20
C GLY A 296 11.44 5.12 -2.29
N GLY A 297 12.63 4.65 -1.92
CA GLY A 297 13.59 4.05 -2.85
C GLY A 297 12.99 2.86 -3.60
N LEU A 298 12.28 1.99 -2.88
CA LEU A 298 11.57 0.85 -3.45
C LEU A 298 10.42 1.32 -4.38
N ALA A 299 9.65 2.33 -3.98
CA ALA A 299 8.56 2.88 -4.79
C ALA A 299 9.07 3.50 -6.10
N GLY A 300 10.19 4.24 -6.06
CA GLY A 300 10.85 4.79 -7.24
C GLY A 300 11.33 3.71 -8.21
N LEU A 301 12.01 2.67 -7.69
CA LEU A 301 12.44 1.52 -8.49
C LEU A 301 11.25 0.81 -9.16
N PHE A 302 10.14 0.65 -8.45
CA PHE A 302 8.92 0.04 -8.99
C PHE A 302 8.29 0.86 -10.10
N VAL A 303 8.20 2.19 -9.95
CA VAL A 303 7.73 3.09 -11.01
C VAL A 303 8.59 2.96 -12.26
N LEU A 304 9.92 2.88 -12.10
CA LEU A 304 10.85 2.68 -13.21
C LEU A 304 10.60 1.36 -13.95
N ILE A 305 10.53 0.24 -13.22
CA ILE A 305 10.31 -1.10 -13.80
C ILE A 305 8.95 -1.18 -14.49
N LEU A 306 7.89 -0.68 -13.85
CA LEU A 306 6.53 -0.67 -14.42
C LEU A 306 6.47 0.23 -15.66
N GLY A 307 7.08 1.42 -15.62
CA GLY A 307 7.12 2.36 -16.74
C GLY A 307 7.82 1.78 -17.98
N ILE A 308 8.96 1.10 -17.78
CA ILE A 308 9.68 0.38 -18.84
C ILE A 308 8.83 -0.80 -19.36
N GLY A 309 8.19 -1.55 -18.45
CA GLY A 309 7.32 -2.66 -18.80
C GLY A 309 6.12 -2.24 -19.67
N ILE A 310 5.45 -1.14 -19.32
CA ILE A 310 4.34 -0.57 -20.09
C ILE A 310 4.82 -0.17 -21.49
N LEU A 311 5.96 0.53 -21.59
CA LEU A 311 6.53 0.91 -22.88
C LEU A 311 6.84 -0.32 -23.74
N TYR A 312 7.44 -1.36 -23.15
CA TYR A 312 7.71 -2.63 -23.84
C TYR A 312 6.43 -3.28 -24.37
N LEU A 313 5.36 -3.33 -23.57
CA LEU A 313 4.07 -3.91 -23.97
C LEU A 313 3.42 -3.10 -25.10
N LEU A 314 3.50 -1.77 -25.07
CA LEU A 314 3.01 -0.91 -26.14
C LEU A 314 3.76 -1.15 -27.45
N LEU A 315 5.09 -1.23 -27.39
CA LEU A 315 5.94 -1.54 -28.55
C LEU A 315 5.68 -2.96 -29.09
N LYS A 316 5.46 -3.94 -28.21
CA LYS A 316 5.12 -5.32 -28.58
C LYS A 316 3.75 -5.41 -29.24
N LYS A 317 2.73 -4.74 -28.68
CA LYS A 317 1.38 -4.68 -29.26
C LYS A 317 1.40 -4.05 -30.65
N ARG A 318 2.17 -2.97 -30.83
CA ARG A 318 2.34 -2.30 -32.12
C ARG A 318 3.05 -3.18 -33.16
N ARG A 319 4.13 -3.87 -32.77
CA ARG A 319 4.79 -4.86 -33.64
C ARG A 319 3.83 -5.93 -34.16
N ARG A 320 2.91 -6.41 -33.31
CA ARG A 320 1.88 -7.38 -33.70
C ARG A 320 0.79 -6.82 -34.61
N ALA A 321 0.54 -5.52 -34.54
CA ALA A 321 -0.47 -4.86 -35.38
C ALA A 321 -0.06 -4.76 -36.86
N GLY A 322 1.21 -5.03 -37.20
CA GLY A 322 1.67 -5.15 -38.59
C GLY A 322 1.51 -3.88 -39.44
N THR A 323 1.28 -2.72 -38.82
CA THR A 323 1.07 -1.46 -39.54
C THR A 323 2.34 -1.04 -40.25
N GLN A 324 2.29 -1.00 -41.59
CA GLN A 324 3.37 -0.54 -42.45
C GLN A 324 3.60 0.96 -42.23
N GLU A 325 4.76 1.30 -41.67
CA GLU A 325 5.04 2.65 -41.18
C GLU A 325 5.43 3.62 -42.32
N ARG A 326 4.73 4.74 -42.43
CA ARG A 326 5.25 5.93 -43.13
C ARG A 326 6.31 6.60 -42.25
N GLY A 327 7.31 7.24 -42.85
CA GLY A 327 8.46 7.83 -42.11
C GLY A 327 8.08 8.77 -40.96
N ALA A 328 6.99 9.53 -41.09
CA ALA A 328 6.48 10.41 -40.05
C ALA A 328 5.96 9.67 -38.79
N ASP A 329 5.39 8.48 -38.95
CA ASP A 329 4.83 7.69 -37.84
C ASP A 329 5.94 7.01 -37.00
N LYS A 330 7.13 6.83 -37.58
CA LYS A 330 8.34 6.38 -36.87
C LYS A 330 8.88 7.47 -35.96
N VAL A 331 9.01 8.69 -36.50
CA VAL A 331 9.53 9.85 -35.75
C VAL A 331 8.60 10.18 -34.57
N ARG A 332 7.27 10.20 -34.80
CA ARG A 332 6.29 10.40 -33.73
C ARG A 332 6.41 9.37 -32.62
N LEU A 333 6.61 8.09 -32.95
CA LEU A 333 6.80 7.03 -31.95
C LEU A 333 8.07 7.26 -31.13
N ILE A 334 9.19 7.60 -31.78
CA ILE A 334 10.45 7.85 -31.09
C ILE A 334 10.29 9.03 -30.12
N ILE A 335 9.64 10.12 -30.56
CA ILE A 335 9.37 11.28 -29.70
C ILE A 335 8.49 10.90 -28.51
N VAL A 336 7.38 10.18 -28.72
CA VAL A 336 6.49 9.74 -27.64
C VAL A 336 7.20 8.77 -26.69
N GLY A 337 8.04 7.87 -27.22
CA GLY A 337 8.83 6.94 -26.43
C GLY A 337 9.85 7.65 -25.55
N ILE A 338 10.57 8.64 -26.09
CA ILE A 338 11.50 9.47 -25.32
C ILE A 338 10.75 10.27 -24.25
N ALA A 339 9.62 10.90 -24.60
CA ALA A 339 8.80 11.64 -23.66
C ALA A 339 8.29 10.75 -22.51
N TRP A 340 7.89 9.50 -22.81
CA TRP A 340 7.48 8.53 -21.80
C TRP A 340 8.63 8.15 -20.86
N VAL A 341 9.82 7.88 -21.40
CA VAL A 341 11.00 7.57 -20.59
C VAL A 341 11.38 8.75 -19.69
N LEU A 342 11.37 9.97 -20.22
CA LEU A 342 11.63 11.18 -19.44
C LEU A 342 10.60 11.37 -18.32
N LEU A 343 9.32 11.11 -18.59
CA LEU A 343 8.26 11.19 -17.59
C LEU A 343 8.46 10.14 -16.49
N VAL A 344 8.75 8.88 -16.84
CA VAL A 344 8.99 7.80 -15.87
C VAL A 344 10.22 8.09 -15.03
N LEU A 345 11.31 8.56 -15.65
CA LEU A 345 12.53 8.96 -14.94
C LEU A 345 12.27 10.15 -14.01
N SER A 346 11.53 11.16 -14.46
CA SER A 346 11.17 12.32 -13.65
C SER A 346 10.32 11.94 -12.44
N LEU A 347 9.29 11.11 -12.63
CA LEU A 347 8.46 10.62 -11.52
C LEU A 347 9.26 9.74 -10.56
N SER A 348 10.09 8.83 -11.07
CA SER A 348 10.97 8.01 -10.25
C SER A 348 11.96 8.87 -9.46
N ALA A 349 12.54 9.90 -10.09
CA ALA A 349 13.46 10.82 -9.43
C ALA A 349 12.75 11.67 -8.38
N MET A 350 11.52 12.14 -8.64
CA MET A 350 10.73 12.89 -7.67
C MET A 350 10.46 12.06 -6.41
N VAL A 351 10.05 10.80 -6.57
CA VAL A 351 9.82 9.90 -5.43
C VAL A 351 11.12 9.62 -4.69
N PHE A 352 12.20 9.33 -5.42
CA PHE A 352 13.51 9.03 -4.82
C PHE A 352 14.10 10.23 -4.07
N LEU A 353 14.16 11.40 -4.72
CA LEU A 353 14.70 12.63 -4.14
C LEU A 353 13.83 13.13 -2.98
N GLY A 354 12.51 13.05 -3.10
CA GLY A 354 11.60 13.39 -2.00
C GLY A 354 11.74 12.47 -0.78
N SER A 355 12.28 11.26 -0.97
CA SER A 355 12.55 10.32 0.12
C SER A 355 13.95 10.48 0.71
N TRP A 356 14.90 10.91 -0.12
CA TRP A 356 16.31 11.16 0.26
C TRP A 356 16.51 12.53 0.93
N ALA A 357 15.76 13.56 0.53
CA ALA A 357 15.95 14.94 1.00
C ALA A 357 15.61 15.18 2.49
N GLY A 358 15.17 14.14 3.21
CA GLY A 358 14.87 14.20 4.65
C GLY A 358 15.52 13.08 5.46
N THR A 359 16.58 12.46 4.94
CA THR A 359 17.39 11.52 5.72
C THR A 359 18.66 12.19 6.19
N SER A 360 18.66 12.70 7.42
CA SER A 360 19.93 12.76 8.14
C SER A 360 20.33 11.32 8.50
N ASP A 361 21.61 11.00 8.37
CA ASP A 361 22.16 9.72 8.84
C ASP A 361 22.36 9.72 10.37
N GLN A 362 21.92 10.78 11.07
CA GLN A 362 22.18 11.07 12.47
C GLN A 362 20.93 10.92 13.35
N GLU A 363 20.07 9.94 13.05
CA GLU A 363 18.98 9.59 13.96
C GLU A 363 19.55 8.86 15.19
N ARG A 364 19.66 9.56 16.33
CA ARG A 364 20.03 9.00 17.64
C ARG A 364 18.76 8.64 18.42
N VAL A 365 18.69 7.41 18.92
CA VAL A 365 17.61 6.98 19.82
C VAL A 365 17.99 7.39 21.23
N LEU A 366 17.17 8.22 21.86
CA LEU A 366 17.42 8.75 23.21
C LEU A 366 16.92 7.79 24.29
N THR A 367 15.66 7.36 24.16
CA THR A 367 15.05 6.41 25.09
C THR A 367 13.87 5.70 24.42
N ASP A 368 13.59 4.49 24.90
CA ASP A 368 12.55 3.62 24.38
C ASP A 368 11.37 3.52 25.35
N ALA A 369 10.17 3.49 24.77
CA ALA A 369 8.94 3.04 25.42
C ALA A 369 8.43 3.90 26.60
N VAL A 370 8.63 5.22 26.52
CA VAL A 370 8.05 6.17 27.49
C VAL A 370 6.53 6.28 27.24
N PRO A 371 5.68 5.96 28.23
CA PRO A 371 4.24 6.05 28.08
C PRO A 371 3.77 7.49 28.18
N ASP A 372 2.97 7.93 27.20
CA ASP A 372 2.27 9.20 27.27
C ASP A 372 1.18 9.14 28.37
N PRO A 373 1.21 10.07 29.35
CA PRO A 373 0.24 10.10 30.44
C PRO A 373 -1.21 10.31 29.99
N LEU A 374 -1.46 10.88 28.80
CA LEU A 374 -2.81 11.14 28.30
C LEU A 374 -3.39 9.96 27.50
N THR A 375 -2.60 9.38 26.61
CA THR A 375 -3.06 8.35 25.65
C THR A 375 -2.65 6.93 26.04
N GLY A 376 -1.69 6.77 26.95
CA GLY A 376 -1.09 5.47 27.30
C GLY A 376 -0.25 4.86 26.18
N ILE A 377 -0.04 5.58 25.07
CA ILE A 377 0.80 5.15 23.96
C ILE A 377 2.27 5.25 24.38
N LYS A 378 3.05 4.21 24.08
CA LYS A 378 4.49 4.21 24.30
C LYS A 378 5.21 4.81 23.10
N TYR A 379 6.01 5.84 23.34
CA TYR A 379 6.80 6.52 22.33
C TYR A 379 8.28 6.18 22.48
N VAL A 380 8.98 6.17 21.34
CA VAL A 380 10.44 6.21 21.24
C VAL A 380 10.83 7.66 21.01
N TYR A 381 11.74 8.17 21.83
CA TYR A 381 12.26 9.53 21.68
C TYR A 381 13.55 9.52 20.88
N LEU A 382 13.65 10.47 19.96
CA LEU A 382 14.67 10.53 18.93
C LEU A 382 15.28 11.94 18.89
N ALA A 383 16.58 12.01 18.63
CA ALA A 383 17.28 13.24 18.31
C ALA A 383 17.83 13.15 16.87
N GLU A 384 17.79 14.27 16.19
CA GLU A 384 18.33 14.44 14.84
C GLU A 384 19.27 15.64 14.83
N GLU A 385 20.56 15.41 14.62
CA GLU A 385 21.55 16.49 14.48
C GLU A 385 21.48 17.09 13.07
N GLU A 386 21.26 18.40 12.97
CA GLU A 386 21.33 19.15 11.72
C GLU A 386 22.79 19.46 11.35
N ASP A 387 23.11 19.38 10.06
CA ASP A 387 24.43 19.68 9.48
C ASP A 387 24.96 21.10 9.79
N TYR A 388 24.09 22.02 10.26
CA TYR A 388 24.43 23.41 10.58
C TYR A 388 24.38 23.76 12.09
N GLY A 389 24.33 22.75 12.98
CA GLY A 389 24.59 22.94 14.42
C GLY A 389 23.35 23.07 15.32
N GLY A 390 22.25 22.37 15.01
CA GLY A 390 21.08 22.29 15.89
C GLY A 390 20.54 20.86 15.99
N THR A 391 20.03 20.47 17.15
CA THR A 391 19.42 19.13 17.35
C THR A 391 17.89 19.26 17.38
N ARG A 392 17.20 18.56 16.47
CA ARG A 392 15.74 18.43 16.53
C ARG A 392 15.35 17.20 17.32
N TYR A 393 14.29 17.34 18.09
CA TYR A 393 13.79 16.32 18.98
C TYR A 393 12.46 15.80 18.47
N TYR A 394 12.29 14.49 18.45
CA TYR A 394 11.08 13.83 17.98
C TYR A 394 10.60 12.77 18.95
N ARG A 395 9.30 12.48 18.89
CA ARG A 395 8.69 11.27 19.46
C ARG A 395 8.11 10.42 18.34
N SER A 396 8.20 9.11 18.47
CA SER A 396 7.75 8.17 17.45
C SER A 396 6.94 7.04 18.08
N PRO A 397 5.67 6.86 17.71
CA PRO A 397 4.85 5.77 18.21
C PRO A 397 5.13 4.44 17.51
N ASP A 398 5.71 4.47 16.30
CA ASP A 398 5.91 3.34 15.40
C ASP A 398 7.09 3.61 14.46
N PHE A 399 7.62 2.58 13.79
CA PHE A 399 8.73 2.71 12.85
C PHE A 399 8.48 3.57 11.58
N ILE A 400 7.25 4.04 11.36
CA ILE A 400 6.82 4.76 10.13
C ILE A 400 6.81 6.28 10.33
N PHE A 401 6.27 6.75 11.46
CA PHE A 401 5.98 8.16 11.69
C PHE A 401 6.75 8.69 12.91
N MET A 402 7.10 9.96 12.86
CA MET A 402 7.68 10.72 13.95
C MET A 402 7.02 12.09 14.03
N GLU A 403 6.89 12.64 15.23
CA GLU A 403 6.32 13.95 15.50
C GLU A 403 7.39 14.79 16.20
N GLU A 404 7.54 16.05 15.80
CA GLU A 404 8.46 16.97 16.47
C GLU A 404 8.00 17.19 17.91
N TRP A 405 8.89 16.95 18.87
CA TRP A 405 8.57 16.96 20.29
C TRP A 405 9.74 17.52 21.10
N SER A 406 9.66 18.79 21.46
CA SER A 406 10.74 19.51 22.15
C SER A 406 11.11 18.91 23.50
N GLU A 407 10.17 18.30 24.24
CA GLU A 407 10.45 17.68 25.54
C GLU A 407 11.33 16.42 25.43
N ALA A 408 11.61 15.90 24.21
CA ALA A 408 12.53 14.78 24.07
C ALA A 408 13.97 15.16 24.48
N ILE A 409 14.29 16.46 24.51
CA ILE A 409 15.57 16.99 24.99
C ILE A 409 15.93 16.50 26.40
N TYR A 410 14.94 16.31 27.28
CA TYR A 410 15.18 15.84 28.65
C TYR A 410 15.71 14.40 28.72
N TYR A 411 15.70 13.67 27.61
CA TYR A 411 16.22 12.31 27.51
C TYR A 411 17.57 12.26 26.76
N ASP A 412 18.12 13.39 26.33
CA ASP A 412 19.39 13.44 25.60
C ASP A 412 20.60 13.57 26.52
N THR A 413 21.14 12.42 26.93
CA THR A 413 22.34 12.36 27.79
C THR A 413 23.63 12.71 27.06
N GLU A 414 23.65 12.74 25.71
CA GLU A 414 24.83 13.10 24.93
C GLU A 414 24.96 14.62 24.72
N ALA A 415 23.85 15.37 24.79
CA ALA A 415 23.88 16.82 24.87
C ALA A 415 24.73 17.29 26.07
N ASP A 416 24.55 16.66 27.24
CA ASP A 416 25.32 16.94 28.47
C ASP A 416 26.83 16.63 28.35
N LEU A 417 27.22 15.67 27.49
CA LEU A 417 28.61 15.27 27.30
C LEU A 417 29.38 16.22 26.36
N SER A 418 28.68 16.90 25.46
CA SER A 418 29.27 17.86 24.53
C SER A 418 29.67 19.18 25.20
N GLU A 419 28.97 19.59 26.28
CA GLU A 419 29.35 20.75 27.10
C GLU A 419 30.59 20.48 28.00
N ALA A 420 30.92 19.21 28.26
CA ALA A 420 32.07 18.85 29.11
C ALA A 420 33.42 18.80 28.37
N VAL A 421 33.44 18.84 27.04
CA VAL A 421 34.68 18.77 26.22
C VAL A 421 34.95 20.12 25.56
N GLY A 422 35.05 21.17 26.38
CA GLY A 422 35.71 22.41 26.01
C GLY A 422 37.23 22.21 25.91
N GLU A 423 37.83 22.66 24.81
CA GLU A 423 39.27 22.60 24.54
C GLU A 423 40.13 23.14 25.70
N GLY A 424 40.85 22.24 26.38
CA GLY A 424 41.99 22.54 27.25
C GLY A 424 43.24 21.82 26.73
N PRO A 425 44.44 22.41 26.80
CA PRO A 425 45.54 22.03 25.93
C PRO A 425 46.14 20.67 26.29
N ASN A 426 46.33 19.85 25.26
CA ASN A 426 47.33 18.79 25.10
C ASN A 426 48.10 18.36 26.36
N THR A 427 47.67 17.27 26.98
CA THR A 427 48.63 16.28 27.51
C THR A 427 48.17 14.87 27.12
N ALA A 428 48.89 14.29 26.17
CA ALA A 428 48.74 12.90 25.78
C ALA A 428 49.19 11.99 26.94
N SER A 429 48.28 11.16 27.45
CA SER A 429 48.64 9.91 28.11
C SER A 429 47.63 8.83 27.74
N ALA A 430 48.09 7.93 26.87
CA ALA A 430 47.41 6.69 26.52
C ALA A 430 47.35 5.74 27.72
N VAL A 431 46.18 5.14 27.99
CA VAL A 431 46.00 3.94 28.82
C VAL A 431 44.78 3.20 28.24
N SER A 432 44.95 2.27 27.29
CA SER A 432 45.09 0.81 27.47
C SER A 432 44.24 0.22 28.61
N GLY A 433 43.28 -0.63 28.26
CA GLY A 433 42.39 -1.30 29.20
C GLY A 433 43.09 -2.28 30.15
N ASN A 434 42.45 -2.52 31.30
CA ASN A 434 42.01 -3.85 31.75
C ASN A 434 41.29 -3.76 33.09
N SER A 435 40.34 -4.67 33.25
CA SER A 435 39.56 -5.01 34.44
C SER A 435 40.42 -5.37 35.67
N ALA A 436 39.98 -5.00 36.87
CA ALA A 436 39.85 -5.86 38.06
C ALA A 436 39.51 -5.02 39.33
N GLU A 437 38.31 -5.26 39.86
CA GLU A 437 37.96 -5.58 41.26
C GLU A 437 38.97 -5.23 42.38
N SER A 438 38.56 -4.44 43.39
CA SER A 438 38.76 -4.71 44.84
C SER A 438 38.20 -3.60 45.77
N GLU A 439 37.26 -4.04 46.62
CA GLU A 439 37.09 -3.80 48.08
C GLU A 439 37.30 -2.41 48.73
N VAL A 440 36.27 -2.02 49.51
CA VAL A 440 36.16 -0.94 50.52
C VAL A 440 36.92 -1.33 51.81
N PRO A 441 37.38 -0.40 52.69
CA PRO A 441 36.54 0.01 53.83
C PRO A 441 36.69 1.47 54.33
N ASP A 442 35.74 1.81 55.22
CA ASP A 442 35.34 3.09 55.82
C ASP A 442 36.39 3.93 56.58
N GLN A 443 36.12 5.23 56.68
CA GLN A 443 36.39 6.03 57.90
C GLN A 443 35.41 7.20 58.06
N GLU A 444 34.67 7.19 59.18
CA GLU A 444 33.86 8.30 59.69
C GLU A 444 34.74 9.44 60.23
N THR A 445 34.32 10.70 60.03
CA THR A 445 34.28 11.74 61.09
C THR A 445 33.52 12.95 60.57
N GLY A 446 32.53 13.39 61.35
CA GLY A 446 31.55 14.39 60.93
C GLY A 446 31.97 15.85 61.08
N SER A 447 31.24 16.72 60.39
CA SER A 447 30.86 18.06 60.86
C SER A 447 29.69 18.56 60.03
N SER A 448 28.71 19.13 60.73
CA SER A 448 27.49 19.78 60.25
C SER A 448 27.70 20.75 59.10
N SER A 449 26.90 20.63 58.04
CA SER A 449 26.71 21.68 57.04
C SER A 449 25.23 21.92 56.76
N LEU A 450 24.89 23.20 56.93
CA LEU A 450 23.65 23.88 56.59
C LEU A 450 23.32 23.63 55.11
N SER A 451 22.09 23.22 54.83
CA SER A 451 21.56 22.99 53.49
C SER A 451 21.46 24.30 52.70
N VAL A 452 22.41 24.56 51.81
CA VAL A 452 22.20 25.45 50.66
C VAL A 452 21.59 24.59 49.57
N PHE A 453 20.36 24.94 49.20
CA PHE A 453 19.56 24.30 48.18
C PHE A 453 20.22 24.56 46.81
N ALA A 454 21.16 23.69 46.40
CA ALA A 454 21.56 23.58 45.00
C ALA A 454 20.51 22.73 44.29
N GLY A 455 19.38 23.37 43.97
CA GLY A 455 18.33 22.82 43.15
C GLY A 455 18.73 22.91 41.68
N ASP A 456 19.10 21.75 41.15
CA ASP A 456 19.33 21.43 39.76
C ASP A 456 18.26 22.07 38.85
N SER A 457 18.66 23.14 38.17
CA SER A 457 17.87 23.92 37.22
C SER A 457 18.72 24.09 35.97
N THR A 458 18.86 23.03 35.19
CA THR A 458 19.56 23.07 33.90
C THR A 458 18.64 23.71 32.85
N GLY A 459 18.54 25.03 32.93
CA GLY A 459 18.04 25.88 31.84
C GLY A 459 19.08 25.93 30.73
N SER A 460 18.61 25.74 29.49
CA SER A 460 19.38 25.84 28.25
C SER A 460 20.31 27.05 28.25
N GLY A 461 21.62 26.80 28.14
CA GLY A 461 22.64 27.83 27.98
C GLY A 461 22.45 28.63 26.70
N TYR A 462 22.33 29.95 26.84
CA TYR A 462 22.43 30.92 25.75
C TYR A 462 23.91 31.27 25.56
N ASP A 463 24.49 30.98 24.39
CA ASP A 463 25.81 31.50 24.00
C ASP A 463 25.66 32.95 23.52
N GLY A 464 25.79 33.88 24.47
CA GLY A 464 25.88 35.32 24.22
C GLY A 464 27.23 35.83 24.70
N GLY A 465 28.20 35.92 23.79
CA GLY A 465 29.49 36.54 24.05
C GLY A 465 29.35 37.94 24.65
N ALA A 466 30.05 38.16 25.77
CA ALA A 466 30.14 39.38 26.58
C ALA A 466 28.94 39.67 27.53
N GLY A 467 28.57 38.72 28.40
CA GLY A 467 27.63 39.00 29.51
C GLY A 467 27.15 37.81 30.35
N SER A 468 27.95 36.74 30.50
CA SER A 468 27.52 35.46 31.11
C SER A 468 26.81 35.60 32.46
N ASP A 469 27.27 36.52 33.29
CA ASP A 469 26.77 36.69 34.66
C ASP A 469 25.44 37.48 34.69
N ASP A 470 25.22 38.37 33.72
CA ASP A 470 24.07 39.27 33.70
C ASP A 470 22.83 38.61 33.11
N SER A 471 23.01 37.81 32.04
CA SER A 471 21.93 36.99 31.45
C SER A 471 21.48 35.87 32.40
N PHE A 472 22.44 35.22 33.08
CA PHE A 472 22.15 34.22 34.10
C PHE A 472 21.36 34.81 35.28
N PHE A 473 21.72 36.03 35.69
CA PHE A 473 21.00 36.73 36.74
C PHE A 473 19.57 37.15 36.29
N ALA A 474 19.40 37.56 35.03
CA ALA A 474 18.07 37.84 34.46
C ALA A 474 17.17 36.60 34.47
N GLN A 475 17.70 35.42 34.11
CA GLN A 475 16.95 34.16 34.17
C GLN A 475 16.53 33.81 35.61
N ASN A 476 17.45 33.91 36.57
CA ASN A 476 17.13 33.65 37.98
C ASN A 476 16.07 34.63 38.52
N ALA A 477 16.11 35.89 38.10
CA ALA A 477 15.10 36.88 38.46
C ALA A 477 13.72 36.54 37.88
N MET A 478 13.65 36.16 36.60
CA MET A 478 12.39 35.69 35.98
C MET A 478 11.85 34.42 36.64
N GLN A 479 12.73 33.49 37.02
CA GLN A 479 12.36 32.28 37.76
C GLN A 479 11.77 32.62 39.13
N ALA A 480 12.38 33.53 39.88
CA ALA A 480 11.88 33.97 41.18
C ALA A 480 10.48 34.60 41.06
N VAL A 481 10.25 35.45 40.05
CA VAL A 481 8.93 36.04 39.77
C VAL A 481 7.91 34.97 39.40
N TYR A 482 8.27 33.98 38.58
CA TYR A 482 7.40 32.86 38.27
C TYR A 482 6.97 32.07 39.51
N GLU A 483 7.90 31.76 40.41
CA GLU A 483 7.59 31.07 41.67
C GLU A 483 6.70 31.92 42.59
N TYR A 484 6.95 33.22 42.66
CA TYR A 484 6.10 34.17 43.37
C TYR A 484 4.66 34.15 42.82
N LEU A 485 4.48 34.28 41.51
CA LEU A 485 3.16 34.24 40.85
C LEU A 485 2.45 32.91 41.04
N LYS A 486 3.20 31.79 40.96
CA LYS A 486 2.68 30.45 41.24
C LYS A 486 2.21 30.30 42.69
N SER A 487 2.91 30.90 43.65
CA SER A 487 2.53 30.87 45.06
C SER A 487 1.26 31.66 45.37
N LYS A 488 0.99 32.73 44.60
CA LYS A 488 -0.23 33.54 44.69
C LYS A 488 -1.46 32.85 44.11
N GLY A 489 -1.26 31.96 43.14
CA GLY A 489 -2.33 31.18 42.53
C GLY A 489 -3.28 31.99 41.65
N GLU A 490 -2.84 33.15 41.16
CA GLU A 490 -3.67 34.09 40.38
C GLU A 490 -3.84 33.66 38.91
N PHE A 491 -2.96 32.81 38.41
CA PHE A 491 -2.98 32.30 37.03
C PHE A 491 -3.11 30.77 36.98
N GLN A 492 -3.87 30.26 36.02
CA GLN A 492 -4.03 28.83 35.77
C GLN A 492 -3.05 28.37 34.68
N ASN A 493 -2.62 27.11 34.73
CA ASN A 493 -1.71 26.51 33.74
C ASN A 493 -0.35 27.23 33.61
N LEU A 494 0.23 27.62 34.75
CA LEU A 494 1.56 28.22 34.79
C LEU A 494 2.64 27.17 34.47
N SER A 495 3.49 27.48 33.50
CA SER A 495 4.70 26.73 33.12
C SER A 495 5.73 27.70 32.57
N ILE A 496 6.98 27.64 33.03
CA ILE A 496 8.04 28.55 32.58
C ILE A 496 8.85 27.94 31.42
N SER A 497 9.12 28.74 30.39
CA SER A 497 10.06 28.46 29.31
C SER A 497 10.76 29.74 28.87
N TYR A 498 11.99 29.66 28.40
CA TYR A 498 12.79 30.83 27.99
C TYR A 498 12.90 30.91 26.47
N SER A 499 12.89 32.13 25.93
CA SER A 499 13.01 32.39 24.50
C SER A 499 13.63 33.78 24.29
N ALA A 500 13.99 34.14 23.05
CA ALA A 500 14.42 35.49 22.71
C ALA A 500 13.57 36.11 21.62
N ASN A 501 13.38 37.42 21.71
CA ASN A 501 12.64 38.18 20.72
C ASN A 501 13.49 38.37 19.45
N ALA A 502 12.92 39.01 18.41
CA ALA A 502 13.63 39.26 17.15
C ALA A 502 14.86 40.21 17.28
N LYS A 503 15.04 40.86 18.43
CA LYS A 503 16.21 41.70 18.76
C LYS A 503 17.26 40.95 19.57
N GLY A 504 16.99 39.70 19.98
CA GLY A 504 17.87 38.87 20.78
C GLY A 504 17.68 39.03 22.30
N ASP A 505 16.67 39.79 22.75
CA ASP A 505 16.43 39.99 24.18
C ASP A 505 15.72 38.77 24.78
N LEU A 506 16.25 38.25 25.89
CA LEU A 506 15.70 37.13 26.65
C LEU A 506 14.35 37.50 27.27
N TYR A 507 13.39 36.59 27.18
CA TYR A 507 12.13 36.65 27.92
C TYR A 507 11.68 35.26 28.34
N ALA A 508 10.90 35.18 29.42
CA ALA A 508 10.29 33.93 29.87
C ALA A 508 8.79 33.91 29.54
N ARG A 509 8.29 32.81 28.95
CA ARG A 509 6.85 32.55 28.83
C ARG A 509 6.43 31.74 30.05
N ILE A 510 5.42 32.21 30.77
CA ILE A 510 5.03 31.63 32.06
C ILE A 510 3.64 30.99 32.07
N GLY A 511 2.83 31.20 31.03
CA GLY A 511 1.49 30.60 30.92
C GLY A 511 0.73 31.12 29.70
N SER A 512 -0.44 30.54 29.47
CA SER A 512 -1.35 30.96 28.41
C SER A 512 -2.80 30.85 28.87
N GLY A 513 -3.67 31.64 28.23
CA GLY A 513 -5.10 31.64 28.55
C GLY A 513 -5.92 32.15 27.38
N SER A 514 -7.24 32.24 27.59
CA SER A 514 -8.17 32.84 26.64
C SER A 514 -9.10 33.81 27.33
N ASP A 515 -9.34 34.95 26.67
CA ASP A 515 -10.31 35.93 27.09
C ASP A 515 -11.48 35.95 26.11
N ALA A 516 -12.71 36.01 26.63
CA ALA A 516 -13.90 36.22 25.83
C ALA A 516 -14.13 37.73 25.64
N GLN A 517 -13.89 38.24 24.44
CA GLN A 517 -14.18 39.63 24.09
C GLN A 517 -15.32 39.68 23.07
N GLY A 518 -16.56 39.71 23.57
CA GLY A 518 -17.75 39.65 22.73
C GLY A 518 -18.06 38.25 22.22
N ALA A 519 -18.08 38.05 20.89
CA ALA A 519 -18.40 36.77 20.24
C ALA A 519 -17.17 35.96 19.81
N GLU A 520 -15.96 36.48 20.02
CA GLU A 520 -14.69 35.84 19.67
C GLU A 520 -13.86 35.58 20.94
N GLU A 521 -13.20 34.42 20.96
CA GLU A 521 -12.27 34.01 22.01
C GLU A 521 -10.84 34.33 21.54
N ARG A 522 -10.14 35.22 22.27
CA ARG A 522 -8.75 35.57 21.96
C ARG A 522 -7.81 34.84 22.91
N SER A 523 -6.93 34.03 22.36
CA SER A 523 -5.84 33.38 23.10
C SER A 523 -4.68 34.36 23.37
N TYR A 524 -4.13 34.32 24.57
CA TYR A 524 -2.97 35.13 24.99
C TYR A 524 -1.89 34.28 25.66
N GLU A 525 -0.66 34.81 25.66
CA GLU A 525 0.48 34.32 26.42
C GLU A 525 0.90 35.35 27.49
N LEU A 526 1.34 34.87 28.64
CA LEU A 526 1.97 35.69 29.69
C LEU A 526 3.50 35.61 29.56
N ARG A 527 4.16 36.76 29.52
CA ARG A 527 5.61 36.88 29.31
C ARG A 527 6.26 37.77 30.36
N LEU A 528 7.45 37.38 30.81
CA LEU A 528 8.32 38.14 31.68
C LEU A 528 9.51 38.68 30.90
N TYR A 529 9.74 40.00 30.98
CA TYR A 529 10.86 40.68 30.34
C TYR A 529 11.77 41.32 31.39
N ASP A 530 13.06 41.36 31.10
CA ASP A 530 14.03 42.09 31.91
C ASP A 530 14.02 43.57 31.52
N ASN A 531 13.84 44.46 32.51
CA ASN A 531 13.90 45.91 32.34
C ASN A 531 15.14 46.54 33.00
N GLY A 532 16.11 45.73 33.40
CA GLY A 532 17.40 46.17 33.91
C GLY A 532 17.43 46.39 35.43
N GLU A 533 18.52 47.00 35.90
CA GLU A 533 18.77 47.20 37.33
C GLU A 533 18.14 48.49 37.86
N LYS A 534 17.64 48.43 39.10
CA LYS A 534 17.03 49.54 39.83
C LYS A 534 17.49 49.52 41.29
N GLU A 535 17.85 50.68 41.80
CA GLU A 535 18.23 50.85 43.21
C GLU A 535 16.98 50.92 44.09
N SER A 536 16.93 50.09 45.14
CA SER A 536 15.85 50.03 46.13
C SER A 536 16.41 50.17 47.54
N ASP A 537 15.55 50.46 48.52
CA ASP A 537 15.91 50.55 49.95
C ASP A 537 16.52 49.24 50.50
N SER A 538 16.31 48.11 49.81
CA SER A 538 16.85 46.78 50.11
C SER A 538 18.12 46.42 49.34
N GLY A 539 18.69 47.34 48.55
CA GLY A 539 19.87 47.13 47.69
C GLY A 539 19.54 47.11 46.19
N THR A 540 20.54 46.79 45.37
CA THR A 540 20.41 46.71 43.91
C THR A 540 19.48 45.55 43.53
N CYS A 541 18.37 45.87 42.87
CA CYS A 541 17.36 44.91 42.41
C CYS A 541 17.32 44.87 40.88
N ARG A 542 16.83 43.77 40.31
CA ARG A 542 16.49 43.68 38.88
C ARG A 542 14.99 43.82 38.71
N GLU A 543 14.57 44.66 37.78
CA GLU A 543 13.16 44.91 37.49
C GLU A 543 12.69 43.98 36.37
N ILE A 544 11.67 43.17 36.66
CA ILE A 544 11.06 42.22 35.74
C ILE A 544 9.63 42.66 35.44
N VAL A 545 9.28 42.67 34.16
CA VAL A 545 8.00 43.17 33.65
C VAL A 545 7.12 42.01 33.22
N LEU A 546 5.88 41.96 33.71
CA LEU A 546 4.88 41.00 33.28
C LEU A 546 3.97 41.62 32.21
N GLU A 547 3.91 40.99 31.04
CA GLU A 547 3.05 41.39 29.94
C GLU A 547 2.12 40.25 29.49
N LYS A 548 0.93 40.63 29.04
CA LYS A 548 -0.05 39.76 28.38
C LYS A 548 -0.06 40.06 26.88
N VAL A 549 0.23 39.05 26.07
CA VAL A 549 0.42 39.17 24.61
C VAL A 549 -0.61 38.34 23.85
N TYR A 550 -1.48 38.97 23.05
CA TYR A 550 -2.50 38.27 22.26
C TYR A 550 -1.92 37.67 20.96
N LEU A 551 -2.34 36.43 20.63
CA LEU A 551 -1.77 35.65 19.51
C LEU A 551 -2.42 35.91 18.14
N ALA A 552 -3.54 36.63 18.08
CA ALA A 552 -4.29 36.91 16.83
C ALA A 552 -4.58 38.40 16.66
N GLY A 553 -4.16 38.97 15.51
CA GLY A 553 -4.19 40.40 15.22
C GLY A 553 -2.90 41.12 15.62
N ASP A 554 -2.64 42.31 15.05
CA ASP A 554 -1.47 43.14 15.32
C ASP A 554 -1.23 43.23 16.83
N GLY A 555 -0.26 42.47 17.35
CA GLY A 555 -0.18 42.04 18.75
C GLY A 555 -0.25 43.17 19.77
N GLU A 556 -1.47 43.52 20.20
CA GLU A 556 -1.71 44.40 21.33
C GLU A 556 -1.12 43.71 22.58
N THR A 557 -0.18 44.39 23.24
CA THR A 557 0.41 43.95 24.50
C THR A 557 -0.22 44.74 25.64
N GLU A 558 -0.61 44.04 26.70
CA GLU A 558 -1.15 44.63 27.91
C GLU A 558 -0.13 44.45 29.03
N LEU A 559 0.38 45.56 29.55
CA LEU A 559 1.31 45.58 30.68
C LEU A 559 0.54 45.26 31.97
N MET A 560 0.95 44.21 32.67
CA MET A 560 0.24 43.71 33.84
C MET A 560 0.88 44.19 35.14
N ASP A 561 2.21 44.07 35.29
CA ASP A 561 2.90 44.52 36.51
C ASP A 561 4.43 44.66 36.35
N PHE A 562 5.07 45.24 37.37
CA PHE A 562 6.52 45.24 37.57
C PHE A 562 6.88 44.55 38.89
N TYR A 563 7.96 43.77 38.87
CA TYR A 563 8.49 43.06 40.03
C TYR A 563 9.96 43.39 40.23
N LEU A 564 10.34 43.76 41.46
CA LEU A 564 11.73 43.94 41.85
C LEU A 564 12.26 42.66 42.48
N VAL A 565 13.36 42.15 41.94
CA VAL A 565 14.04 40.96 42.47
C VAL A 565 15.37 41.36 43.08
N ASN A 566 15.54 41.11 44.38
CA ASN A 566 16.80 41.40 45.06
C ASN A 566 17.93 40.49 44.53
N ARG A 567 19.08 41.08 44.23
CA ARG A 567 20.21 40.37 43.61
C ARG A 567 20.88 39.31 44.48
N GLU A 568 20.86 39.48 45.79
CA GLU A 568 21.50 38.56 46.72
C GLU A 568 20.52 37.53 47.29
N THR A 569 19.26 37.92 47.53
CA THR A 569 18.28 37.07 48.23
C THR A 569 17.24 36.43 47.31
N LEU A 570 17.11 36.90 46.06
CA LEU A 570 16.03 36.55 45.12
C LEU A 570 14.62 36.81 45.67
N GLU A 571 14.51 37.65 46.70
CA GLU A 571 13.22 38.08 47.24
C GLU A 571 12.51 38.98 46.21
N VAL A 572 11.26 38.64 45.92
CA VAL A 572 10.43 39.34 44.93
C VAL A 572 9.52 40.34 45.64
N THR A 573 9.61 41.60 45.24
CA THR A 573 8.70 42.68 45.66
C THR A 573 7.84 43.09 44.48
N ASP A 574 6.54 43.09 44.68
CA ASP A 574 5.52 43.51 43.73
C ASP A 574 5.37 45.05 43.78
N GLU A 575 5.57 45.73 42.65
CA GLU A 575 5.47 47.19 42.58
C GLU A 575 4.03 47.69 42.32
N GLN A 576 3.09 46.80 41.97
CA GLN A 576 1.69 47.12 41.66
C GLN A 576 1.55 48.24 40.63
N LYS A 577 2.35 48.17 39.56
CA LYS A 577 2.49 49.22 38.57
C LYS A 577 2.07 48.70 37.19
N THR A 578 1.06 49.33 36.60
CA THR A 578 0.48 48.89 35.31
C THR A 578 0.79 49.84 34.15
N GLU A 579 1.73 50.77 34.33
CA GLU A 579 2.17 51.75 33.33
C GLU A 579 3.70 51.99 33.40
N TRP A 580 4.33 52.37 32.29
CA TRP A 580 5.78 52.57 32.19
C TRP A 580 6.30 53.78 32.97
#